data_AF-A0A8H7NPU0-F1
#
_entry.id   AF-A0A8H7NPU0-F1
#
_cell.length_a   1.000
_cell.length_b   1.000
_cell.length_c   1.000
_cell.angle_alpha   90.00
_cell.angle_beta   90.00
_cell.angle_gamma   90.00
#
_symmetry.space_group_name_H-M   'P 1'
#
loop_
_entity.id
_entity.type
_entity.pdbx_description
1 polymer ?
#
loop_
_entity_poly.entity_id
_entity_poly.type
_entity_poly.pdbx_seq_one_letter_code
_entity_poly.pdbx_strand_id
1 'polypeptide(L)'
;MPNFASKPSSASSPRSCWQCAKRRLVCDLGKPGCKKCATHGVECPGYETKPLQWMQPGQTRSKGARKTERLRFSRKPAIQAAKDKSTTLDTGRTTPKCLLPPKYSNREEALIVYPMVTDKSAFSLLIQALNYHNINISPDLVATGDRSPDNLFIVAAGFVSVIPPVIAEVIICTALGHRMVQCVQGFEADRNAMAVKLRRHRGAAISAVASGLSHQEAQWHDRTLISVVLLLLSEIQHSLSPNWWQHLDGAYALIDMRGGLPYLIRSMPRQRHLFRYFFHIDVFGATTAPCVDVRRVQQQLSVVGHLKTLYGDGLLTSTPCPPELVSCIIFTNYLRSQQRSLTSSSLSDSFISLEDSYHPLQQILAFDPQVWASSLSLHKFQGFDPEDRHKHLPPSWNWTRIGRIYQSAVALYCVESLGPRPSWAMPISVPPTVRSCCRNSGNSLMAHGTSFENS
;
A
#
# COMPACT_ATOMS: atom_id res chain seq x y z
N MET A 1 -52.51 40.91 12.64
CA MET A 1 -51.89 39.78 11.89
C MET A 1 -50.67 39.35 12.68
N PRO A 2 -50.71 38.22 13.42
CA PRO A 2 -49.73 37.93 14.47
C PRO A 2 -48.50 37.17 13.97
N ASN A 3 -47.36 37.51 14.59
CA ASN A 3 -46.05 36.86 14.55
C ASN A 3 -46.12 35.39 15.01
N PHE A 4 -45.56 34.47 14.23
CA PHE A 4 -45.21 33.12 14.70
C PHE A 4 -43.69 32.98 14.84
N ALA A 5 -43.23 33.15 16.08
CA ALA A 5 -41.89 32.79 16.50
C ALA A 5 -41.72 31.26 16.55
N SER A 6 -40.63 30.78 15.97
CA SER A 6 -40.17 29.40 15.98
C SER A 6 -39.88 28.90 17.41
N LYS A 7 -40.44 27.74 17.76
CA LYS A 7 -40.10 27.01 19.00
C LYS A 7 -38.68 26.44 18.92
N PRO A 8 -37.84 26.57 19.96
CA PRO A 8 -36.56 25.86 20.02
C PRO A 8 -36.78 24.37 20.37
N SER A 9 -36.04 23.51 19.66
CA SER A 9 -35.95 22.07 19.86
C SER A 9 -35.38 21.73 21.25
N SER A 10 -36.12 20.92 22.02
CA SER A 10 -35.70 20.42 23.33
C SER A 10 -34.56 19.40 23.20
N ALA A 11 -33.32 19.85 23.34
CA ALA A 11 -32.20 18.96 23.68
C ALA A 11 -32.41 18.46 25.11
N SER A 12 -32.57 17.14 25.30
CA SER A 12 -32.70 16.55 26.63
C SER A 12 -31.43 16.80 27.44
N SER A 13 -31.50 17.67 28.44
CA SER A 13 -30.41 17.90 29.37
C SER A 13 -30.05 16.59 30.09
N PRO A 14 -28.76 16.19 30.14
CA PRO A 14 -28.35 14.99 30.87
C PRO A 14 -28.65 15.18 32.37
N ARG A 15 -29.53 14.33 32.91
CA ARG A 15 -30.09 14.42 34.27
C ARG A 15 -29.10 14.05 35.39
N SER A 16 -27.81 13.87 35.09
CA SER A 16 -26.79 13.48 36.05
C SER A 16 -25.38 13.70 35.51
N CYS A 17 -24.40 13.98 36.37
CA CYS A 17 -22.99 13.99 35.96
C CYS A 17 -22.55 12.59 35.50
N TRP A 18 -21.52 12.54 34.65
CA TRP A 18 -21.09 11.28 34.05
C TRP A 18 -20.65 10.22 35.08
N GLN A 19 -20.00 10.65 36.16
CA GLN A 19 -19.51 9.74 37.19
C GLN A 19 -20.65 9.13 38.01
N CYS A 20 -21.68 9.91 38.34
CA CYS A 20 -22.89 9.40 38.96
C CYS A 20 -23.65 8.46 38.02
N ALA A 21 -23.77 8.79 36.73
CA ALA A 21 -24.38 7.91 35.73
C ALA A 21 -23.64 6.57 35.62
N LYS A 22 -22.31 6.58 35.54
CA LYS A 22 -21.46 5.37 35.50
C LYS A 22 -21.62 4.50 36.74
N ARG A 23 -21.74 5.14 37.92
CA ARG A 23 -21.96 4.46 39.22
C ARG A 23 -23.44 4.13 39.48
N ARG A 24 -24.35 4.48 38.57
CA ARG A 24 -25.82 4.34 38.73
C ARG A 24 -26.36 5.00 40.00
N LEU A 25 -25.78 6.14 40.39
CA LEU A 25 -26.20 6.94 41.54
C LEU A 25 -27.08 8.11 41.07
N VAL A 26 -28.10 8.46 41.84
CA VAL A 26 -28.89 9.69 41.62
C VAL A 26 -27.99 10.90 41.87
N CYS A 27 -27.82 11.78 40.87
CA CYS A 27 -26.95 12.96 40.98
C CYS A 27 -27.72 14.15 41.57
N ASP A 28 -27.07 14.95 42.41
CA ASP A 28 -27.63 16.15 43.04
C ASP A 28 -27.48 17.43 42.20
N LEU A 29 -26.88 17.35 41.01
CA LEU A 29 -26.77 18.44 40.02
C LEU A 29 -26.07 19.73 40.50
N GLY A 30 -25.34 19.70 41.61
CA GLY A 30 -24.57 20.85 42.12
C GLY A 30 -23.53 21.38 41.11
N LYS A 31 -23.37 22.71 41.04
CA LYS A 31 -22.32 23.39 40.25
C LYS A 31 -21.27 24.00 41.19
N PRO A 32 -19.96 23.94 40.89
CA PRO A 32 -19.32 23.43 39.67
C PRO A 32 -19.21 21.89 39.59
N GLY A 33 -19.50 21.16 40.67
CA GLY A 33 -19.55 19.70 40.68
C GLY A 33 -20.56 19.17 41.71
N CYS A 34 -21.03 17.93 41.52
CA CYS A 34 -22.04 17.35 42.41
C CYS A 34 -21.43 16.93 43.76
N LYS A 35 -22.20 17.10 44.85
CA LYS A 35 -21.74 16.78 46.21
C LYS A 35 -21.39 15.31 46.37
N LYS A 36 -22.10 14.41 45.69
CA LYS A 36 -21.79 12.96 45.74
C LYS A 36 -20.40 12.63 45.22
N CYS A 37 -19.94 13.29 44.16
CA CYS A 37 -18.57 13.08 43.68
C CYS A 37 -17.55 13.62 44.70
N ALA A 38 -17.81 14.78 45.31
CA ALA A 38 -16.96 15.36 46.34
C ALA A 38 -16.85 14.48 47.60
N THR A 39 -17.97 13.96 48.12
CA THR A 39 -17.98 13.07 49.30
C THR A 39 -17.19 11.78 49.05
N HIS A 40 -17.16 11.31 47.81
CA HIS A 40 -16.40 10.12 47.43
C HIS A 40 -14.96 10.41 47.00
N GLY A 41 -14.48 11.64 47.17
CA GLY A 41 -13.11 12.04 46.84
C GLY A 41 -12.77 11.92 45.35
N VAL A 42 -13.76 12.07 44.46
CA VAL A 42 -13.54 12.02 43.01
C VAL A 42 -13.91 13.35 42.38
N GLU A 43 -13.02 13.85 41.51
CA GLU A 43 -13.27 15.05 40.74
C GLU A 43 -14.47 14.86 39.78
N CYS A 44 -15.44 15.77 39.85
CA CYS A 44 -16.67 15.67 39.08
C CYS A 44 -16.41 16.12 37.64
N PRO A 45 -16.54 15.26 36.63
CA PRO A 45 -16.24 15.61 35.23
C PRO A 45 -17.30 16.50 34.57
N GLY A 46 -18.17 17.14 35.37
CA GLY A 46 -19.29 17.93 34.87
C GLY A 46 -20.47 17.14 34.31
N TYR A 47 -21.36 17.86 33.63
CA TYR A 47 -22.64 17.37 33.11
C TYR A 47 -22.65 17.21 31.59
N GLU A 48 -21.53 17.50 30.92
CA GLU A 48 -21.42 17.39 29.46
C GLU A 48 -21.17 15.94 29.01
N THR A 49 -21.02 15.74 27.70
CA THR A 49 -20.78 14.42 27.09
C THR A 49 -19.57 13.71 27.70
N LYS A 50 -19.58 12.37 27.63
CA LYS A 50 -18.52 11.49 28.19
C LYS A 50 -17.11 12.05 27.91
N PRO A 51 -16.30 12.36 28.93
CA PRO A 51 -14.94 12.85 28.71
C PRO A 51 -14.11 11.78 28.00
N LEU A 52 -13.40 12.18 26.95
CA LEU A 52 -12.48 11.33 26.22
C LEU A 52 -11.29 11.00 27.12
N GLN A 53 -10.98 9.70 27.25
CA GLN A 53 -9.84 9.24 28.03
C GLN A 53 -8.82 8.62 27.09
N TRP A 54 -7.62 9.20 27.04
CA TRP A 54 -6.48 8.61 26.35
C TRP A 54 -6.10 7.29 27.01
N MET A 55 -6.08 6.20 26.25
CA MET A 55 -5.58 4.91 26.70
C MET A 55 -4.18 4.69 26.15
N GLN A 56 -3.31 4.06 26.93
CA GLN A 56 -1.99 3.67 26.44
C GLN A 56 -2.13 2.58 25.35
N PRO A 57 -1.22 2.54 24.36
CA PRO A 57 -1.22 1.52 23.32
C PRO A 57 -1.27 0.10 23.91
N GLY A 58 -2.17 -0.74 23.42
CA GLY A 58 -2.29 -2.15 23.82
C GLY A 58 -3.40 -2.50 24.82
N GLN A 59 -4.13 -1.53 25.38
CA GLN A 59 -5.32 -1.81 26.20
C GLN A 59 -6.61 -1.65 25.38
N THR A 60 -7.26 -2.77 25.01
CA THR A 60 -8.61 -2.78 24.42
C THR A 60 -9.64 -3.32 25.42
N ARG A 61 -10.80 -2.66 25.49
CA ARG A 61 -11.93 -3.07 26.36
C ARG A 61 -12.88 -4.07 25.69
N SER A 62 -12.39 -4.94 24.81
CA SER A 62 -13.19 -6.03 24.27
C SER A 62 -13.28 -7.17 25.29
N LYS A 63 -14.35 -7.17 26.10
CA LYS A 63 -14.74 -8.35 26.87
C LYS A 63 -15.24 -9.42 25.90
N GLY A 64 -14.38 -10.37 25.53
CA GLY A 64 -14.82 -11.53 24.73
C GLY A 64 -13.71 -12.31 24.04
N ALA A 65 -12.74 -12.86 24.78
CA ALA A 65 -11.79 -13.84 24.23
C ALA A 65 -11.09 -14.66 25.33
N ARG A 66 -11.84 -15.26 26.27
CA ARG A 66 -11.23 -16.11 27.32
C ARG A 66 -11.87 -17.49 27.51
N LYS A 67 -12.51 -18.04 26.47
CA LYS A 67 -13.10 -19.39 26.56
C LYS A 67 -13.03 -20.16 25.24
N THR A 68 -11.83 -20.54 24.79
CA THR A 68 -11.70 -21.57 23.74
C THR A 68 -10.39 -22.37 23.81
N GLU A 69 -9.74 -22.45 24.96
CA GLU A 69 -8.43 -23.13 25.10
C GLU A 69 -8.51 -24.51 25.78
N ARG A 70 -9.73 -25.09 25.93
CA ARG A 70 -9.90 -26.40 26.63
C ARG A 70 -10.63 -27.49 25.84
N LEU A 71 -10.76 -27.39 24.51
CA LEU A 71 -11.38 -28.46 23.68
C LEU A 71 -10.52 -28.87 22.49
N ARG A 72 -9.21 -29.03 22.70
CA ARG A 72 -8.31 -29.65 21.72
C ARG A 72 -7.49 -30.75 22.36
N PHE A 73 -8.12 -31.83 22.77
CA PHE A 73 -7.47 -33.14 22.85
C PHE A 73 -8.51 -34.24 22.66
N SER A 74 -8.18 -35.20 21.80
CA SER A 74 -8.91 -36.44 21.48
C SER A 74 -9.92 -36.39 20.32
N ARG A 75 -9.45 -36.71 19.12
CA ARG A 75 -9.92 -37.90 18.37
C ARG A 75 -9.05 -38.20 17.13
N LYS A 76 -8.70 -39.48 16.99
CA LYS A 76 -7.88 -40.10 15.93
C LYS A 76 -8.67 -40.27 14.62
N PRO A 77 -8.00 -40.38 13.45
CA PRO A 77 -8.66 -40.57 12.16
C PRO A 77 -9.01 -42.04 11.90
N ALA A 78 -10.15 -42.29 11.26
CA ALA A 78 -10.53 -43.59 10.74
C ALA A 78 -10.57 -43.55 9.20
N ILE A 79 -9.82 -44.47 8.60
CA ILE A 79 -9.74 -44.84 7.18
C ILE A 79 -10.96 -45.70 6.85
N GLN A 80 -11.72 -45.41 5.78
CA GLN A 80 -12.48 -46.42 5.02
C GLN A 80 -12.60 -46.05 3.53
N ALA A 81 -12.68 -47.11 2.73
CA ALA A 81 -12.33 -47.23 1.32
C ALA A 81 -13.48 -47.05 0.31
N ALA A 82 -13.03 -46.88 -0.94
CA ALA A 82 -13.62 -47.17 -2.25
C ALA A 82 -15.06 -47.71 -2.37
N LYS A 83 -15.77 -47.19 -3.38
CA LYS A 83 -16.62 -47.99 -4.28
C LYS A 83 -16.79 -47.32 -5.64
N ASP A 84 -16.26 -47.99 -6.66
CA ASP A 84 -16.48 -47.78 -8.09
C ASP A 84 -17.95 -48.00 -8.49
N LYS A 85 -18.41 -47.26 -9.50
CA LYS A 85 -19.34 -47.79 -10.52
C LYS A 85 -19.05 -47.17 -11.89
N SER A 86 -18.58 -48.04 -12.76
CA SER A 86 -18.48 -47.92 -14.22
C SER A 86 -19.85 -47.79 -14.89
N THR A 87 -19.93 -47.04 -15.99
CA THR A 87 -20.78 -47.39 -17.14
C THR A 87 -20.20 -46.77 -18.42
N THR A 88 -20.35 -47.53 -19.49
CA THR A 88 -19.54 -47.60 -20.71
C THR A 88 -20.12 -46.84 -21.91
N LEU A 89 -19.20 -46.34 -22.75
CA LEU A 89 -19.14 -46.34 -24.23
C LEU A 89 -20.38 -45.91 -25.04
N ASP A 90 -20.19 -44.92 -25.93
CA ASP A 90 -20.38 -45.19 -27.36
C ASP A 90 -19.52 -44.29 -28.25
N THR A 91 -19.07 -44.88 -29.34
CA THR A 91 -18.08 -44.45 -30.32
C THR A 91 -18.76 -44.02 -31.62
N GLY A 92 -18.42 -42.85 -32.14
CA GLY A 92 -18.84 -42.42 -33.48
C GLY A 92 -17.75 -41.60 -34.16
N ARG A 93 -16.87 -42.28 -34.90
CA ARG A 93 -15.76 -41.69 -35.68
C ARG A 93 -16.21 -41.55 -37.13
N THR A 94 -16.24 -40.32 -37.65
CA THR A 94 -16.18 -40.04 -39.10
C THR A 94 -15.25 -38.85 -39.34
N THR A 95 -14.18 -39.12 -40.09
CA THR A 95 -13.37 -38.17 -40.87
C THR A 95 -13.44 -38.66 -42.33
N PRO A 96 -12.95 -37.96 -43.39
CA PRO A 96 -12.20 -36.69 -43.43
C PRO A 96 -12.66 -35.72 -44.55
N LYS A 97 -12.29 -34.43 -44.49
CA LYS A 97 -11.44 -33.82 -45.53
C LYS A 97 -10.99 -32.39 -45.19
N CYS A 98 -9.74 -32.19 -45.55
CA CYS A 98 -8.86 -31.08 -45.27
C CYS A 98 -9.09 -29.92 -46.25
N LEU A 99 -9.13 -28.69 -45.75
CA LEU A 99 -8.59 -27.53 -46.45
C LEU A 99 -7.57 -26.88 -45.52
N LEU A 100 -6.34 -26.72 -46.04
CA LEU A 100 -5.16 -26.24 -45.33
C LEU A 100 -5.22 -24.72 -45.04
N PRO A 101 -4.42 -24.23 -44.07
CA PRO A 101 -4.55 -22.90 -43.46
C PRO A 101 -3.57 -21.87 -44.08
N PRO A 102 -3.74 -20.55 -43.84
CA PRO A 102 -2.59 -19.69 -43.68
C PRO A 102 -2.11 -19.77 -42.23
N LYS A 103 -0.87 -20.25 -42.13
CA LYS A 103 -0.02 -20.32 -40.95
C LYS A 103 0.19 -18.92 -40.36
N TYR A 104 0.05 -18.78 -39.04
CA TYR A 104 1.10 -18.14 -38.24
C TYR A 104 1.29 -18.94 -36.95
N SER A 105 2.56 -19.15 -36.66
CA SER A 105 3.17 -20.26 -35.91
C SER A 105 3.05 -20.16 -34.39
N ASN A 106 2.64 -21.28 -33.79
CA ASN A 106 2.94 -21.89 -32.48
C ASN A 106 3.61 -21.01 -31.41
N ARG A 107 2.99 -20.78 -30.23
CA ARG A 107 2.71 -21.72 -29.11
C ARG A 107 3.96 -22.35 -28.50
N GLU A 108 4.15 -22.06 -27.21
CA GLU A 108 4.28 -23.12 -26.21
C GLU A 108 3.10 -23.02 -25.25
N GLU A 109 2.34 -24.12 -25.19
CA GLU A 109 1.25 -24.39 -24.28
C GLU A 109 1.81 -24.90 -22.95
N ALA A 110 1.31 -24.36 -21.84
CA ALA A 110 1.26 -25.09 -20.58
C ALA A 110 -0.21 -25.16 -20.15
N LEU A 111 -0.65 -26.38 -19.82
CA LEU A 111 -2.00 -26.78 -19.43
C LEU A 111 -2.78 -25.70 -18.66
N ILE A 112 -3.88 -25.21 -19.24
CA ILE A 112 -4.91 -24.48 -18.49
C ILE A 112 -5.95 -25.50 -18.03
N VAL A 113 -5.77 -26.00 -16.82
CA VAL A 113 -6.88 -26.56 -16.04
C VAL A 113 -7.75 -25.36 -15.63
N TYR A 114 -8.93 -25.21 -16.22
CA TYR A 114 -9.90 -24.19 -15.83
C TYR A 114 -10.57 -24.58 -14.50
N PRO A 115 -10.40 -23.85 -13.38
CA PRO A 115 -11.40 -23.90 -12.33
C PRO A 115 -12.53 -22.96 -12.77
N MET A 116 -13.63 -23.55 -13.25
CA MET A 116 -14.88 -22.83 -13.43
C MET A 116 -15.26 -22.16 -12.10
N VAL A 117 -15.39 -20.83 -12.10
CA VAL A 117 -16.03 -20.12 -10.99
C VAL A 117 -17.50 -20.58 -11.00
N THR A 118 -17.85 -21.51 -10.10
CA THR A 118 -19.17 -22.15 -10.06
C THR A 118 -20.27 -21.24 -9.53
N ASP A 119 -19.91 -20.10 -8.93
CA ASP A 119 -20.83 -19.13 -8.34
C ASP A 119 -20.92 -17.87 -9.21
N LYS A 120 -22.09 -17.71 -9.87
CA LYS A 120 -22.41 -16.52 -10.68
C LYS A 120 -22.28 -15.21 -9.87
N SER A 121 -22.50 -15.26 -8.56
CA SER A 121 -22.40 -14.09 -7.68
C SER A 121 -20.94 -13.68 -7.42
N ALA A 122 -20.05 -14.65 -7.21
CA ALA A 122 -18.62 -14.40 -7.04
C ALA A 122 -17.97 -13.88 -8.33
N PHE A 123 -18.35 -14.44 -9.49
CA PHE A 123 -17.90 -13.96 -10.79
C PHE A 123 -18.36 -12.51 -11.05
N SER A 124 -19.64 -12.22 -10.79
CA SER A 124 -20.18 -10.85 -10.92
C SER A 124 -19.45 -9.86 -10.00
N LEU A 125 -19.16 -10.25 -8.76
CA LEU A 125 -18.44 -9.41 -7.81
C LEU A 125 -17.03 -9.09 -8.30
N LEU A 126 -16.31 -10.09 -8.82
CA LEU A 126 -14.97 -9.90 -9.39
C LEU A 126 -15.00 -8.95 -10.58
N ILE A 127 -15.95 -9.12 -11.50
CA ILE A 127 -16.12 -8.20 -12.65
C ILE A 127 -16.37 -6.77 -12.18
N GLN A 128 -17.22 -6.56 -11.19
CA GLN A 128 -17.49 -5.23 -10.64
C GLN A 128 -16.24 -4.62 -9.97
N ALA A 129 -15.47 -5.45 -9.25
CA ALA A 129 -14.23 -5.02 -8.62
C ALA A 129 -13.16 -4.66 -9.66
N LEU A 130 -13.01 -5.45 -10.71
CA LEU A 130 -12.08 -5.19 -11.81
C LEU A 130 -12.43 -3.92 -12.58
N ASN A 131 -13.71 -3.73 -12.91
CA ASN A 131 -14.17 -2.51 -13.57
C ASN A 131 -13.87 -1.29 -12.70
N TYR A 132 -14.17 -1.39 -11.40
CA TYR A 132 -13.86 -0.32 -10.45
C TYR A 132 -12.36 -0.05 -10.33
N HIS A 133 -11.53 -1.08 -10.22
CA HIS A 133 -10.07 -0.98 -10.16
C HIS A 133 -9.52 -0.29 -11.41
N ASN A 134 -9.91 -0.75 -12.60
CA ASN A 134 -9.43 -0.17 -13.86
C ASN A 134 -9.82 1.32 -13.97
N ILE A 135 -11.04 1.70 -13.59
CA ILE A 135 -11.53 3.08 -13.72
C ILE A 135 -10.97 4.03 -12.64
N ASN A 136 -10.87 3.55 -11.40
CA ASN A 136 -10.69 4.43 -10.23
C ASN A 136 -9.37 4.22 -9.48
N ILE A 137 -8.64 3.14 -9.74
CA ILE A 137 -7.41 2.81 -8.99
C ILE A 137 -6.22 2.78 -9.93
N SER A 138 -6.33 2.05 -11.05
CA SER A 138 -5.22 1.89 -12.00
C SER A 138 -4.62 3.19 -12.54
N PRO A 139 -5.40 4.28 -12.77
CA PRO A 139 -4.82 5.55 -13.21
C PRO A 139 -3.96 6.20 -12.12
N ASP A 140 -4.32 6.02 -10.84
CA ASP A 140 -3.58 6.58 -9.71
C ASP A 140 -2.29 5.80 -9.40
N LEU A 141 -2.10 4.63 -10.01
CA LEU A 141 -0.88 3.81 -9.91
C LEU A 141 0.22 4.26 -10.89
N VAL A 142 -0.03 5.29 -11.67
CA VAL A 142 0.94 5.88 -12.60
C VAL A 142 0.88 7.40 -12.48
N ALA A 143 2.03 8.06 -12.48
CA ALA A 143 2.10 9.50 -12.23
C ALA A 143 1.42 10.34 -13.32
N THR A 144 1.27 9.77 -14.51
CA THR A 144 0.61 10.43 -15.64
C THR A 144 -0.91 10.32 -15.61
N GLY A 145 -1.48 9.49 -14.73
CA GLY A 145 -2.91 9.21 -14.74
C GLY A 145 -3.37 8.44 -15.97
N ASP A 146 -2.48 7.65 -16.60
CA ASP A 146 -2.79 6.95 -17.86
C ASP A 146 -3.99 6.02 -17.72
N ARG A 147 -4.98 6.23 -18.59
CA ARG A 147 -6.21 5.43 -18.69
C ARG A 147 -6.22 4.55 -19.94
N SER A 148 -5.16 4.58 -20.74
CA SER A 148 -5.05 3.80 -21.96
C SER A 148 -5.05 2.29 -21.66
N PRO A 149 -5.48 1.44 -22.62
CA PRO A 149 -5.38 -0.01 -22.48
C PRO A 149 -3.95 -0.52 -22.25
N ASP A 150 -2.93 0.30 -22.58
CA ASP A 150 -1.51 -0.02 -22.38
C ASP A 150 -1.04 0.20 -20.93
N ASN A 151 -1.87 0.79 -20.06
CA ASN A 151 -1.58 0.88 -18.64
C ASN A 151 -1.42 -0.53 -18.05
N LEU A 152 -0.21 -0.83 -17.57
CA LEU A 152 0.19 -2.14 -17.04
C LEU A 152 -0.61 -2.59 -15.80
N PHE A 153 -1.34 -1.67 -15.15
CA PHE A 153 -2.18 -1.96 -14.00
C PHE A 153 -3.65 -2.23 -14.36
N ILE A 154 -4.02 -2.07 -15.63
CA ILE A 154 -5.33 -2.48 -16.14
C ILE A 154 -5.36 -4.00 -16.30
N VAL A 155 -6.41 -4.60 -15.74
CA VAL A 155 -6.68 -6.03 -15.92
C VAL A 155 -7.79 -6.18 -16.94
N ALA A 156 -7.45 -6.66 -18.14
CA ALA A 156 -8.42 -6.81 -19.22
C ALA A 156 -9.47 -7.89 -18.91
N ALA A 157 -10.73 -7.62 -19.26
CA ALA A 157 -11.87 -8.48 -18.95
C ALA A 157 -11.73 -9.91 -19.54
N GLY A 158 -10.99 -10.08 -20.64
CA GLY A 158 -10.71 -11.38 -21.23
C GLY A 158 -9.92 -12.34 -20.33
N PHE A 159 -9.24 -11.83 -19.29
CA PHE A 159 -8.46 -12.66 -18.37
C PHE A 159 -9.23 -13.09 -17.12
N VAL A 160 -10.47 -12.62 -16.90
CA VAL A 160 -11.20 -12.84 -15.63
C VAL A 160 -11.30 -14.32 -15.26
N SER A 161 -11.58 -15.19 -16.23
CA SER A 161 -11.74 -16.63 -16.00
C SER A 161 -10.45 -17.36 -15.64
N VAL A 162 -9.28 -16.75 -15.88
CA VAL A 162 -7.96 -17.33 -15.59
C VAL A 162 -7.26 -16.63 -14.43
N ILE A 163 -7.91 -15.63 -13.79
CA ILE A 163 -7.36 -14.98 -12.59
C ILE A 163 -7.29 -16.02 -11.46
N PRO A 164 -6.11 -16.24 -10.86
CA PRO A 164 -5.97 -17.12 -9.70
C PRO A 164 -6.91 -16.68 -8.55
N PRO A 165 -7.54 -17.62 -7.82
CA PRO A 165 -8.50 -17.27 -6.77
C PRO A 165 -7.96 -16.26 -5.75
N VAL A 166 -6.70 -16.42 -5.32
CA VAL A 166 -6.05 -15.50 -4.37
C VAL A 166 -5.97 -14.08 -4.93
N ILE A 167 -5.66 -13.92 -6.21
CA ILE A 167 -5.56 -12.61 -6.85
C ILE A 167 -6.95 -11.99 -6.97
N ALA A 168 -7.99 -12.78 -7.31
CA ALA A 168 -9.37 -12.31 -7.32
C ALA A 168 -9.81 -11.76 -5.95
N GLU A 169 -9.51 -12.49 -4.88
CA GLU A 169 -9.78 -12.05 -3.50
C GLU A 169 -9.09 -10.71 -3.18
N VAL A 170 -7.82 -10.55 -3.57
CA VAL A 170 -7.06 -9.31 -3.34
C VAL A 170 -7.61 -8.14 -4.14
N ILE A 171 -7.98 -8.33 -5.41
CA ILE A 171 -8.57 -7.28 -6.25
C ILE A 171 -9.90 -6.80 -5.64
N ILE A 172 -10.74 -7.72 -5.16
CA ILE A 172 -11.98 -7.38 -4.47
C ILE A 172 -11.68 -6.58 -3.20
N CYS A 173 -10.70 -7.00 -2.39
CA CYS A 173 -10.27 -6.25 -1.20
C CYS A 173 -9.81 -4.83 -1.54
N THR A 174 -8.96 -4.67 -2.55
CA THR A 174 -8.45 -3.37 -2.98
C THR A 174 -9.58 -2.46 -3.47
N ALA A 175 -10.51 -2.97 -4.29
CA ALA A 175 -11.67 -2.20 -4.75
C ALA A 175 -12.58 -1.76 -3.59
N LEU A 176 -12.88 -2.66 -2.65
CA LEU A 176 -13.67 -2.33 -1.46
C LEU A 176 -12.97 -1.31 -0.56
N GLY A 177 -11.68 -1.49 -0.31
CA GLY A 177 -10.88 -0.61 0.55
C GLY A 177 -10.81 0.79 -0.02
N HIS A 178 -10.53 0.91 -1.32
CA HIS A 178 -10.54 2.19 -2.01
C HIS A 178 -11.91 2.88 -1.93
N ARG A 179 -13.01 2.17 -2.22
CA ARG A 179 -14.38 2.73 -2.08
C ARG A 179 -14.65 3.25 -0.68
N MET A 180 -14.24 2.51 0.34
CA MET A 180 -14.45 2.92 1.74
C MET A 180 -13.74 4.23 2.08
N VAL A 181 -12.52 4.44 1.56
CA VAL A 181 -11.77 5.69 1.75
C VAL A 181 -12.42 6.86 1.00
N GLN A 182 -12.98 6.59 -0.18
CA GLN A 182 -13.68 7.60 -0.99
C GLN A 182 -15.11 7.94 -0.47
N CYS A 183 -15.67 7.15 0.45
CA CYS A 183 -17.02 7.38 0.99
C CYS A 183 -17.10 8.62 1.88
N VAL A 184 -17.97 9.56 1.49
CA VAL A 184 -18.29 10.80 2.22
C VAL A 184 -19.04 10.52 3.53
N GLN A 185 -19.07 11.50 4.44
CA GLN A 185 -19.87 11.47 5.67
C GLN A 185 -21.36 11.18 5.37
N GLY A 186 -22.01 10.36 6.21
CA GLY A 186 -23.42 9.95 6.04
C GLY A 186 -23.63 8.51 5.54
N PHE A 187 -22.59 7.86 4.99
CA PHE A 187 -22.67 6.48 4.46
C PHE A 187 -22.06 5.42 5.41
N GLU A 188 -22.25 5.57 6.71
CA GLU A 188 -21.61 4.70 7.72
C GLU A 188 -22.03 3.24 7.63
N ALA A 189 -23.31 2.97 7.38
CA ALA A 189 -23.84 1.62 7.23
C ALA A 189 -23.18 0.89 6.04
N ASP A 190 -23.04 1.58 4.90
CA ASP A 190 -22.41 1.03 3.71
C ASP A 190 -20.91 0.80 3.91
N ARG A 191 -20.21 1.74 4.57
CA ARG A 191 -18.80 1.56 4.95
C ARG A 191 -18.62 0.34 5.85
N ASN A 192 -19.49 0.14 6.83
CA ASN A 192 -19.43 -1.03 7.71
C ASN A 192 -19.68 -2.34 6.96
N ALA A 193 -20.68 -2.37 6.07
CA ALA A 193 -20.96 -3.53 5.23
C ALA A 193 -19.77 -3.87 4.31
N MET A 194 -19.15 -2.86 3.69
CA MET A 194 -17.94 -3.02 2.88
C MET A 194 -16.75 -3.50 3.72
N ALA A 195 -16.57 -2.98 4.94
CA ALA A 195 -15.50 -3.40 5.85
C ALA A 195 -15.60 -4.90 6.22
N VAL A 196 -16.82 -5.40 6.45
CA VAL A 196 -17.06 -6.83 6.72
C VAL A 196 -16.69 -7.68 5.51
N LYS A 197 -17.13 -7.29 4.31
CA LYS A 197 -16.77 -7.97 3.06
C LYS A 197 -15.25 -7.97 2.84
N LEU A 198 -14.61 -6.81 3.00
CA LEU A 198 -13.17 -6.65 2.87
C LEU A 198 -12.39 -7.60 3.78
N ARG A 199 -12.77 -7.69 5.07
CA ARG A 199 -12.13 -8.60 6.02
C ARG A 199 -12.30 -10.07 5.62
N ARG A 200 -13.47 -10.44 5.10
CA ARG A 200 -13.74 -11.81 4.61
C ARG A 200 -12.84 -12.17 3.44
N HIS A 201 -12.81 -11.33 2.40
CA HIS A 201 -11.97 -11.55 1.22
C HIS A 201 -10.47 -11.54 1.59
N ARG A 202 -10.05 -10.65 2.50
CA ARG A 202 -8.67 -10.59 2.98
C ARG A 202 -8.28 -11.86 3.73
N GLY A 203 -9.17 -12.36 4.59
CA GLY A 203 -8.97 -13.62 5.30
C GLY A 203 -8.88 -14.82 4.36
N ALA A 204 -9.70 -14.86 3.31
CA ALA A 204 -9.64 -15.89 2.27
C ALA A 204 -8.30 -15.85 1.50
N ALA A 205 -7.86 -14.66 1.07
CA ALA A 205 -6.57 -14.47 0.40
C ALA A 205 -5.39 -14.93 1.27
N ILE A 206 -5.34 -14.48 2.53
CA ILE A 206 -4.28 -14.86 3.49
C ILE A 206 -4.28 -16.37 3.72
N SER A 207 -5.45 -16.98 3.92
CA SER A 207 -5.56 -18.43 4.15
C SER A 207 -5.07 -19.23 2.94
N ALA A 208 -5.40 -18.77 1.73
CA ALA A 208 -4.96 -19.42 0.51
C ALA A 208 -3.44 -19.28 0.29
N VAL A 209 -2.87 -18.10 0.55
CA VAL A 209 -1.39 -17.93 0.53
C VAL A 209 -0.72 -18.80 1.58
N ALA A 210 -1.22 -18.83 2.82
CA ALA A 210 -0.66 -19.65 3.89
C ALA A 210 -0.69 -21.15 3.54
N SER A 211 -1.78 -21.63 2.95
CA SER A 211 -1.88 -23.00 2.43
C SER A 211 -0.86 -23.27 1.32
N GLY A 212 -0.68 -22.33 0.40
CA GLY A 212 0.35 -22.42 -0.65
C GLY A 212 1.77 -22.44 -0.08
N LEU A 213 2.05 -21.62 0.93
CA LEU A 213 3.34 -21.59 1.61
C LEU A 213 3.61 -22.84 2.46
N SER A 214 2.58 -23.60 2.84
CA SER A 214 2.74 -24.83 3.61
C SER A 214 3.23 -26.02 2.77
N HIS A 215 3.23 -25.91 1.44
CA HIS A 215 3.67 -26.97 0.53
C HIS A 215 4.92 -26.52 -0.23
N GLN A 216 6.01 -27.28 -0.13
CA GLN A 216 7.31 -26.89 -0.67
C GLN A 216 7.27 -26.56 -2.17
N GLU A 217 6.60 -27.37 -2.99
CA GLU A 217 6.46 -27.10 -4.43
C GLU A 217 5.67 -25.81 -4.71
N ALA A 218 4.63 -25.53 -3.93
CA ALA A 218 3.78 -24.34 -4.11
C ALA A 218 4.50 -23.03 -3.77
N GLN A 219 5.52 -23.05 -2.89
CA GLN A 219 6.35 -21.89 -2.58
C GLN A 219 7.09 -21.33 -3.81
N TRP A 220 7.49 -22.21 -4.73
CA TRP A 220 8.25 -21.85 -5.94
C TRP A 220 7.41 -21.33 -7.11
N HIS A 221 6.08 -21.43 -7.03
CA HIS A 221 5.22 -20.99 -8.13
C HIS A 221 5.06 -19.47 -8.17
N ASP A 222 5.11 -18.85 -9.35
CA ASP A 222 4.95 -17.40 -9.53
C ASP A 222 3.69 -16.85 -8.86
N ARG A 223 2.58 -17.58 -8.94
CA ARG A 223 1.32 -17.21 -8.29
C ARG A 223 1.48 -16.91 -6.80
N THR A 224 2.34 -17.62 -6.09
CA THR A 224 2.56 -17.45 -4.65
C THR A 224 3.28 -16.15 -4.37
N LEU A 225 4.40 -15.89 -5.07
CA LEU A 225 5.14 -14.63 -4.96
C LEU A 225 4.26 -13.43 -5.33
N ILE A 226 3.57 -13.50 -6.48
CA ILE A 226 2.70 -12.43 -6.95
C ILE A 226 1.55 -12.18 -5.98
N SER A 227 0.98 -13.22 -5.37
CA SER A 227 -0.07 -13.05 -4.35
C SER A 227 0.45 -12.35 -3.09
N VAL A 228 1.67 -12.67 -2.63
CA VAL A 228 2.29 -12.00 -1.48
C VAL A 228 2.56 -10.53 -1.80
N VAL A 229 3.10 -10.23 -2.98
CA VAL A 229 3.34 -8.85 -3.43
C VAL A 229 2.03 -8.07 -3.53
N LEU A 230 0.99 -8.62 -4.16
CA LEU A 230 -0.31 -7.95 -4.28
C LEU A 230 -0.99 -7.73 -2.92
N LEU A 231 -0.82 -8.66 -1.96
CA LEU A 231 -1.28 -8.46 -0.59
C LEU A 231 -0.57 -7.30 0.10
N LEU A 232 0.76 -7.18 -0.08
CA LEU A 232 1.52 -6.01 0.39
C LEU A 232 0.98 -4.71 -0.22
N LEU A 233 0.80 -4.66 -1.55
CA LEU A 233 0.30 -3.46 -2.23
C LEU A 233 -1.10 -3.09 -1.74
N SER A 234 -1.99 -4.07 -1.59
CA SER A 234 -3.33 -3.86 -1.04
C SER A 234 -3.26 -3.35 0.40
N GLU A 235 -2.37 -3.89 1.24
CA GLU A 235 -2.23 -3.44 2.62
C GLU A 235 -1.76 -1.98 2.71
N ILE A 236 -0.75 -1.58 1.92
CA ILE A 236 -0.25 -0.20 1.90
C ILE A 236 -1.36 0.80 1.49
N GLN A 237 -2.30 0.40 0.64
CA GLN A 237 -3.35 1.28 0.15
C GLN A 237 -4.45 1.59 1.18
N HIS A 238 -4.77 0.68 2.10
CA HIS A 238 -5.94 0.85 3.00
C HIS A 238 -5.70 0.46 4.46
N SER A 239 -4.50 0.08 4.84
CA SER A 239 -4.14 -0.31 6.22
C SER A 239 -3.17 0.69 6.85
N LEU A 240 -3.48 1.11 8.07
CA LEU A 240 -2.55 1.85 8.94
C LEU A 240 -1.68 0.89 9.79
N SER A 241 -1.70 -0.40 9.49
CA SER A 241 -0.93 -1.41 10.22
C SER A 241 0.57 -1.17 10.00
N PRO A 242 1.39 -1.06 11.06
CA PRO A 242 2.85 -0.97 10.90
C PRO A 242 3.48 -2.32 10.50
N ASN A 243 2.71 -3.41 10.47
CA ASN A 243 3.23 -4.77 10.24
C ASN A 243 3.43 -5.12 8.76
N TRP A 244 3.18 -4.19 7.83
CA TRP A 244 3.37 -4.42 6.39
C TRP A 244 4.82 -4.81 6.04
N TRP A 245 5.80 -4.43 6.88
CA TRP A 245 7.19 -4.88 6.77
C TRP A 245 7.35 -6.40 6.75
N GLN A 246 6.49 -7.14 7.45
CA GLN A 246 6.52 -8.61 7.47
C GLN A 246 6.17 -9.21 6.09
N HIS A 247 5.25 -8.57 5.37
CA HIS A 247 4.94 -8.97 3.99
C HIS A 247 6.11 -8.70 3.05
N LEU A 248 6.81 -7.58 3.25
CA LEU A 248 7.99 -7.23 2.50
C LEU A 248 9.13 -8.24 2.74
N ASP A 249 9.37 -8.62 4.00
CA ASP A 249 10.38 -9.62 4.38
C ASP A 249 10.05 -11.01 3.84
N GLY A 250 8.79 -11.42 3.94
CA GLY A 250 8.30 -12.69 3.39
C GLY A 250 8.45 -12.75 1.87
N ALA A 251 8.14 -11.66 1.17
CA ALA A 251 8.37 -11.56 -0.27
C ALA A 251 9.86 -11.62 -0.62
N TYR A 252 10.74 -10.94 0.11
CA TYR A 252 12.18 -11.05 -0.11
C TYR A 252 12.71 -12.46 0.12
N ALA A 253 12.22 -13.20 1.12
CA ALA A 253 12.59 -14.60 1.31
C ALA A 253 12.21 -15.47 0.08
N LEU A 254 11.02 -15.25 -0.50
CA LEU A 254 10.60 -15.93 -1.73
C LEU A 254 11.43 -15.50 -2.96
N ILE A 255 11.83 -14.24 -3.02
CA ILE A 255 12.65 -13.68 -4.10
C ILE A 255 14.07 -14.23 -4.04
N ASP A 256 14.67 -14.29 -2.85
CA ASP A 256 16.02 -14.80 -2.63
C ASP A 256 16.12 -16.28 -3.03
N MET A 257 15.11 -17.09 -2.69
CA MET A 257 15.03 -18.48 -3.16
C MET A 257 15.06 -18.60 -4.69
N ARG A 258 14.57 -17.59 -5.41
CA ARG A 258 14.50 -17.57 -6.89
C ARG A 258 15.71 -16.89 -7.54
N GLY A 259 16.80 -16.68 -6.82
CA GLY A 259 18.00 -16.04 -7.36
C GLY A 259 18.02 -14.52 -7.23
N GLY A 260 17.13 -13.94 -6.42
CA GLY A 260 17.13 -12.53 -6.06
C GLY A 260 16.39 -11.63 -7.04
N LEU A 261 16.14 -10.38 -6.61
CA LEU A 261 15.37 -9.41 -7.39
C LEU A 261 15.99 -9.09 -8.77
N PRO A 262 17.33 -8.93 -8.90
CA PRO A 262 17.98 -8.79 -10.21
C PRO A 262 17.70 -9.91 -11.21
N TYR A 263 17.57 -11.16 -10.75
CA TYR A 263 17.21 -12.28 -11.60
C TYR A 263 15.75 -12.19 -12.04
N LEU A 264 14.82 -11.89 -11.12
CA LEU A 264 13.40 -11.77 -11.44
C LEU A 264 13.08 -10.62 -12.39
N ILE A 265 13.77 -9.48 -12.25
CA ILE A 265 13.65 -8.36 -13.20
C ILE A 265 13.92 -8.85 -14.64
N ARG A 266 14.89 -9.73 -14.83
CA ARG A 266 15.26 -10.27 -16.15
C ARG A 266 14.31 -11.38 -16.62
N SER A 267 14.03 -12.35 -15.76
CA SER A 267 13.26 -13.56 -16.10
C SER A 267 11.74 -13.35 -16.15
N MET A 268 11.20 -12.33 -15.48
CA MET A 268 9.75 -12.08 -15.38
C MET A 268 9.35 -10.68 -15.91
N PRO A 269 9.52 -10.40 -17.22
CA PRO A 269 9.29 -9.08 -17.78
C PRO A 269 7.84 -8.58 -17.62
N ARG A 270 6.86 -9.49 -17.67
CA ARG A 270 5.43 -9.13 -17.57
C ARG A 270 5.03 -8.63 -16.18
N GLN A 271 5.74 -9.05 -15.14
CA GLN A 271 5.44 -8.70 -13.74
C GLN A 271 6.35 -7.59 -13.19
N ARG A 272 7.23 -7.00 -14.02
CA ARG A 272 8.14 -5.91 -13.61
C ARG A 272 7.42 -4.74 -12.94
N HIS A 273 6.20 -4.41 -13.36
CA HIS A 273 5.42 -3.34 -12.76
C HIS A 273 5.10 -3.59 -11.27
N LEU A 274 4.88 -4.86 -10.86
CA LEU A 274 4.69 -5.23 -9.47
C LEU A 274 6.00 -5.18 -8.68
N PHE A 275 7.10 -5.67 -9.27
CA PHE A 275 8.42 -5.58 -8.66
C PHE A 275 8.89 -4.14 -8.50
N ARG A 276 8.51 -3.24 -9.41
CA ARG A 276 8.77 -1.81 -9.30
C ARG A 276 8.12 -1.23 -8.06
N TYR A 277 6.84 -1.51 -7.85
CA TYR A 277 6.10 -1.05 -6.67
C TYR A 277 6.63 -1.67 -5.38
N PHE A 278 6.90 -2.97 -5.38
CA PHE A 278 7.53 -3.66 -4.26
C PHE A 278 8.86 -3.01 -3.85
N PHE A 279 9.76 -2.80 -4.82
CA PHE A 279 11.04 -2.14 -4.61
C PHE A 279 10.88 -0.69 -4.15
N HIS A 280 9.94 0.04 -4.75
CA HIS A 280 9.64 1.41 -4.36
C HIS A 280 9.19 1.51 -2.90
N ILE A 281 8.29 0.62 -2.46
CA ILE A 281 7.84 0.55 -1.07
C ILE A 281 9.01 0.26 -0.12
N ASP A 282 9.91 -0.67 -0.48
CA ASP A 282 11.09 -0.99 0.33
C ASP A 282 12.03 0.22 0.50
N VAL A 283 12.43 0.85 -0.61
CA VAL A 283 13.37 1.98 -0.61
C VAL A 283 12.79 3.18 0.13
N PHE A 284 11.56 3.56 -0.18
CA PHE A 284 10.93 4.74 0.41
C PHE A 284 10.49 4.49 1.86
N GLY A 285 10.01 3.29 2.18
CA GLY A 285 9.69 2.89 3.55
C GLY A 285 10.89 3.04 4.49
N ALA A 286 12.09 2.69 4.02
CA ALA A 286 13.31 2.81 4.81
C ALA A 286 13.66 4.26 5.17
N THR A 287 13.24 5.26 4.39
CA THR A 287 13.52 6.69 4.67
C THR A 287 12.89 7.19 5.97
N THR A 288 11.80 6.54 6.40
CA THR A 288 11.08 6.88 7.64
C THR A 288 11.32 5.87 8.77
N ALA A 289 12.06 4.79 8.48
CA ALA A 289 12.38 3.78 9.47
C ALA A 289 13.48 4.30 10.43
N PRO A 290 13.39 4.03 11.75
CA PRO A 290 14.42 4.45 12.72
C PRO A 290 15.74 3.71 12.51
N CYS A 291 15.69 2.51 11.92
CA CYS A 291 16.86 1.75 11.50
C CYS A 291 16.61 1.12 10.13
N VAL A 292 17.70 0.92 9.38
CA VAL A 292 17.68 0.17 8.12
C VAL A 292 18.57 -1.04 8.31
N ASP A 293 18.00 -2.23 8.15
CA ASP A 293 18.70 -3.51 8.31
C ASP A 293 19.74 -3.72 7.19
N VAL A 294 20.90 -4.29 7.52
CA VAL A 294 22.02 -4.47 6.57
C VAL A 294 21.63 -5.34 5.39
N ARG A 295 20.87 -6.42 5.63
CA ARG A 295 20.40 -7.32 4.55
C ARG A 295 19.47 -6.58 3.61
N ARG A 296 18.57 -5.75 4.15
CA ARG A 296 17.66 -4.92 3.35
C ARG A 296 18.44 -3.97 2.45
N VAL A 297 19.45 -3.27 2.97
CA VAL A 297 20.21 -2.37 2.12
C VAL A 297 21.02 -3.11 1.06
N GLN A 298 21.57 -4.28 1.37
CA GLN A 298 22.23 -5.11 0.35
C GLN A 298 21.26 -5.50 -0.78
N GLN A 299 20.01 -5.81 -0.45
CA GLN A 299 18.97 -6.05 -1.45
C GLN A 299 18.69 -4.80 -2.30
N GLN A 300 18.58 -3.62 -1.69
CA GLN A 300 18.39 -2.36 -2.41
C GLN A 300 19.57 -2.05 -3.35
N LEU A 301 20.81 -2.21 -2.88
CA LEU A 301 22.03 -1.99 -3.65
C LEU A 301 22.12 -2.92 -4.86
N SER A 302 21.69 -4.17 -4.73
CA SER A 302 21.72 -5.17 -5.82
C SER A 302 20.91 -4.74 -7.05
N VAL A 303 19.93 -3.84 -6.87
CA VAL A 303 19.04 -3.35 -7.92
C VAL A 303 19.58 -2.11 -8.62
N VAL A 304 20.58 -1.41 -8.07
CA VAL A 304 21.09 -0.14 -8.65
C VAL A 304 21.50 -0.30 -10.12
N GLY A 305 22.24 -1.36 -10.47
CA GLY A 305 22.61 -1.67 -11.85
C GLY A 305 21.43 -2.06 -12.78
N HIS A 306 20.25 -2.31 -12.21
CA HIS A 306 19.03 -2.71 -12.90
C HIS A 306 17.94 -1.62 -12.88
N LEU A 307 18.19 -0.45 -12.26
CA LEU A 307 17.19 0.61 -12.08
C LEU A 307 16.60 1.09 -13.41
N LYS A 308 17.40 1.23 -14.46
CA LYS A 308 16.89 1.59 -15.79
C LYS A 308 15.85 0.60 -16.32
N THR A 309 16.05 -0.70 -16.08
CA THR A 309 15.14 -1.77 -16.55
C THR A 309 13.91 -1.89 -15.67
N LEU A 310 14.07 -1.78 -14.35
CA LEU A 310 12.98 -1.92 -13.40
C LEU A 310 12.15 -0.64 -13.29
N TYR A 311 12.79 0.49 -13.06
CA TYR A 311 12.17 1.75 -12.65
C TYR A 311 11.95 2.72 -13.82
N GLY A 312 12.80 2.67 -14.85
CA GLY A 312 12.65 3.51 -16.06
C GLY A 312 12.83 5.00 -15.75
N ASP A 313 11.90 5.83 -16.24
CA ASP A 313 11.86 7.28 -16.01
C ASP A 313 11.12 7.69 -14.72
N GLY A 314 10.60 6.71 -13.96
CA GLY A 314 9.86 6.91 -12.72
C GLY A 314 8.36 7.16 -12.88
N LEU A 315 7.85 7.31 -14.10
CA LEU A 315 6.45 7.70 -14.34
C LEU A 315 5.44 6.56 -14.08
N LEU A 316 5.89 5.31 -14.13
CA LEU A 316 5.05 4.14 -13.90
C LEU A 316 4.92 3.78 -12.41
N THR A 317 4.85 4.81 -11.56
CA THR A 317 4.54 4.75 -10.13
C THR A 317 3.71 5.98 -9.77
N SER A 318 2.98 5.92 -8.66
CA SER A 318 2.19 7.05 -8.10
C SER A 318 3.06 8.19 -7.53
N THR A 319 4.37 7.99 -7.46
CA THR A 319 5.35 8.84 -6.78
C THR A 319 6.59 8.96 -7.67
N PRO A 320 6.55 9.86 -8.69
CA PRO A 320 7.52 9.90 -9.80
C PRO A 320 8.84 10.53 -9.38
N CYS A 321 9.58 9.83 -8.52
CA CYS A 321 10.93 10.22 -8.14
C CYS A 321 11.88 9.98 -9.32
N PRO A 322 12.75 10.92 -9.69
CA PRO A 322 13.78 10.68 -10.70
C PRO A 322 14.69 9.49 -10.33
N PRO A 323 15.07 8.61 -11.28
CA PRO A 323 15.86 7.41 -10.99
C PRO A 323 17.25 7.71 -10.40
N GLU A 324 17.85 8.84 -10.77
CA GLU A 324 19.10 9.33 -10.18
C GLU A 324 18.91 9.61 -8.68
N LEU A 325 17.82 10.27 -8.31
CA LEU A 325 17.49 10.55 -6.91
C LEU A 325 17.09 9.30 -6.13
N VAL A 326 16.42 8.33 -6.76
CA VAL A 326 16.19 7.00 -6.15
C VAL A 326 17.52 6.31 -5.82
N SER A 327 18.52 6.40 -6.71
CA SER A 327 19.86 5.86 -6.45
C SER A 327 20.49 6.54 -5.23
N CYS A 328 20.38 7.87 -5.12
CA CYS A 328 20.85 8.60 -3.95
C CYS A 328 20.16 8.17 -2.66
N ILE A 329 18.83 7.92 -2.67
CA ILE A 329 18.10 7.41 -1.50
C ILE A 329 18.66 6.04 -1.06
N ILE A 330 18.93 5.14 -2.01
CA ILE A 330 19.51 3.82 -1.73
C ILE A 330 20.89 3.96 -1.08
N PHE A 331 21.75 4.83 -1.62
CA PHE A 331 23.07 5.08 -1.04
C PHE A 331 22.97 5.72 0.36
N THR A 332 22.05 6.64 0.57
CA THR A 332 21.78 7.19 1.91
C THR A 332 21.32 6.10 2.87
N ASN A 333 20.39 5.21 2.47
CA ASN A 333 19.97 4.06 3.27
C ASN A 333 21.15 3.17 3.67
N TYR A 334 22.10 2.96 2.75
CA TYR A 334 23.31 2.16 2.98
C TYR A 334 24.22 2.81 4.03
N LEU A 335 24.53 4.08 3.86
CA LEU A 335 25.39 4.78 4.80
C LEU A 335 24.76 4.84 6.20
N ARG A 336 23.43 4.98 6.29
CA ARG A 336 22.68 4.88 7.56
C ARG A 336 22.83 3.52 8.24
N SER A 337 22.84 2.40 7.48
CA SER A 337 23.05 1.07 8.08
C SER A 337 24.49 0.88 8.56
N GLN A 338 25.47 1.43 7.83
CA GLN A 338 26.89 1.33 8.19
C GLN A 338 27.24 2.13 9.46
N GLN A 339 26.70 3.34 9.62
CA GLN A 339 26.91 4.16 10.82
C GLN A 339 26.50 3.45 12.12
N ARG A 340 25.49 2.58 12.06
CA ARG A 340 25.04 1.81 13.23
C ARG A 340 26.01 0.69 13.60
N SER A 341 26.57 -0.01 12.62
CA SER A 341 27.56 -1.09 12.87
C SER A 341 28.77 -0.57 13.65
N LEU A 342 29.17 0.67 13.38
CA LEU A 342 30.29 1.36 14.04
C LEU A 342 29.99 1.75 15.49
N THR A 343 28.74 2.05 15.84
CA THR A 343 28.37 2.32 17.23
C THR A 343 28.36 1.07 18.12
N SER A 344 28.33 -0.13 17.53
CA SER A 344 28.29 -1.41 18.24
C SER A 344 29.61 -2.18 18.28
N SER A 345 30.60 -1.80 17.48
CA SER A 345 31.90 -2.47 17.40
C SER A 345 33.02 -1.55 17.88
N SER A 346 33.98 -2.10 18.64
CA SER A 346 35.19 -1.40 19.08
C SER A 346 35.89 -0.69 17.91
N LEU A 347 36.43 0.50 18.18
CA LEU A 347 36.85 1.59 17.29
C LEU A 347 37.91 1.30 16.21
N SER A 348 38.08 0.09 15.66
CA SER A 348 39.28 -0.20 14.87
C SER A 348 39.18 -0.32 13.34
N ASP A 349 38.06 -0.54 12.65
CA ASP A 349 38.20 -0.97 11.22
C ASP A 349 37.17 -0.54 10.16
N SER A 350 36.38 0.53 10.34
CA SER A 350 35.63 1.06 9.17
C SER A 350 35.15 2.50 9.36
N PHE A 351 36.08 3.46 9.33
CA PHE A 351 35.66 4.84 9.06
C PHE A 351 34.98 4.88 7.70
N ILE A 352 33.66 5.14 7.67
CA ILE A 352 33.02 5.68 6.47
C ILE A 352 33.79 6.97 6.18
N SER A 353 34.46 7.05 5.04
CA SER A 353 35.18 8.27 4.69
C SER A 353 34.18 9.43 4.67
N LEU A 354 34.59 10.62 5.13
CA LEU A 354 33.78 11.82 4.93
C LEU A 354 33.38 11.96 3.45
N GLU A 355 34.28 11.57 2.53
CA GLU A 355 34.02 11.55 1.09
C GLU A 355 32.82 10.66 0.70
N ASP A 356 32.70 9.47 1.29
CA ASP A 356 31.59 8.55 1.02
C ASP A 356 30.25 9.13 1.50
N SER A 357 30.27 9.89 2.60
CA SER A 357 29.07 10.54 3.15
C SER A 357 28.62 11.75 2.33
N TYR A 358 29.56 12.44 1.67
CA TYR A 358 29.26 13.60 0.83
C TYR A 358 28.88 13.25 -0.60
N HIS A 359 29.28 12.07 -1.10
CA HIS A 359 29.05 11.67 -2.47
C HIS A 359 27.55 11.68 -2.88
N PRO A 360 26.60 11.11 -2.12
CA PRO A 360 25.18 11.20 -2.47
C PRO A 360 24.66 12.64 -2.48
N LEU A 361 25.10 13.49 -1.54
CA LEU A 361 24.68 14.89 -1.46
C LEU A 361 25.14 15.68 -2.68
N GLN A 362 26.39 15.48 -3.13
CA GLN A 362 26.91 16.10 -4.35
C GLN A 362 26.10 15.69 -5.58
N GLN A 363 25.76 14.40 -5.71
CA GLN A 363 24.92 13.92 -6.81
C GLN A 363 23.51 14.52 -6.77
N ILE A 364 22.89 14.65 -5.58
CA ILE A 364 21.58 15.28 -5.42
C ILE A 364 21.62 16.75 -5.84
N LEU A 365 22.66 17.50 -5.45
CA LEU A 365 22.79 18.91 -5.79
C LEU A 365 23.12 19.12 -7.28
N ALA A 366 23.83 18.18 -7.91
CA ALA A 366 24.16 18.20 -9.33
C ALA A 366 22.99 17.76 -10.23
N PHE A 367 21.98 17.08 -9.69
CA PHE A 367 20.77 16.72 -10.43
C PHE A 367 20.09 17.97 -10.99
N ASP A 368 19.79 17.96 -12.29
CA ASP A 368 19.05 19.04 -12.95
C ASP A 368 17.59 18.63 -13.23
N PRO A 369 16.62 19.18 -12.48
CA PRO A 369 15.20 18.91 -12.69
C PRO A 369 14.68 19.29 -14.08
N GLN A 370 15.27 20.30 -14.74
CA GLN A 370 14.84 20.76 -16.06
C GLN A 370 15.27 19.76 -17.14
N VAL A 371 16.49 19.25 -17.06
CA VAL A 371 17.00 18.22 -17.97
C VAL A 371 16.20 16.95 -17.84
N TRP A 372 15.96 16.49 -16.60
CA TRP A 372 15.12 15.31 -16.34
C TRP A 372 13.71 15.50 -16.91
N ALA A 373 13.04 16.61 -16.60
CA ALA A 373 11.69 16.90 -17.09
C ALA A 373 11.60 16.90 -18.62
N SER A 374 12.63 17.41 -19.31
CA SER A 374 12.70 17.45 -20.78
C SER A 374 12.94 16.07 -21.41
N SER A 375 13.50 15.13 -20.65
CA SER A 375 13.78 13.75 -21.11
C SER A 375 12.58 12.80 -21.01
N LEU A 376 11.50 13.21 -20.32
CA LEU A 376 10.34 12.36 -20.06
C LEU A 376 9.60 11.99 -21.35
N SER A 377 9.30 10.71 -21.53
CA SER A 377 8.58 10.19 -22.70
C SER A 377 7.06 10.35 -22.58
N LEU A 378 6.57 11.57 -22.36
CA LEU A 378 5.15 11.85 -22.08
C LEU A 378 4.21 11.56 -23.26
N HIS A 379 4.72 11.59 -24.49
CA HIS A 379 3.97 11.30 -25.72
C HIS A 379 3.37 9.87 -25.74
N LYS A 380 3.95 8.93 -24.97
CA LYS A 380 3.44 7.56 -24.85
C LYS A 380 2.08 7.47 -24.14
N PHE A 381 1.67 8.54 -23.46
CA PHE A 381 0.44 8.59 -22.66
C PHE A 381 -0.62 9.54 -23.27
N GLN A 382 -0.40 10.02 -24.51
CA GLN A 382 -1.24 11.03 -25.19
C GLN A 382 -2.19 10.45 -26.25
N GLY A 383 -2.38 9.13 -26.31
CA GLY A 383 -3.32 8.53 -27.26
C GLY A 383 -4.75 8.62 -26.74
N PHE A 384 -5.51 9.66 -27.13
CA PHE A 384 -6.95 9.65 -27.50
C PHE A 384 -7.55 11.08 -27.48
N ASP A 385 -8.44 11.40 -28.43
CA ASP A 385 -9.65 12.19 -28.10
C ASP A 385 -9.56 13.69 -27.79
N PRO A 386 -8.99 14.59 -28.64
CA PRO A 386 -9.15 16.04 -28.49
C PRO A 386 -10.52 16.58 -28.03
N GLU A 387 -11.62 15.90 -28.37
CA GLU A 387 -12.99 16.31 -28.05
C GLU A 387 -13.44 15.92 -26.62
N ASP A 388 -12.73 14.99 -25.95
CA ASP A 388 -13.06 14.49 -24.60
C ASP A 388 -12.31 15.25 -23.48
N ARG A 389 -11.75 16.42 -23.82
CA ARG A 389 -10.92 17.26 -22.93
C ARG A 389 -11.63 17.80 -21.70
N HIS A 390 -12.95 17.68 -21.61
CA HIS A 390 -13.72 18.26 -20.52
C HIS A 390 -13.82 17.39 -19.26
N LYS A 391 -13.23 16.19 -19.22
CA LYS A 391 -13.22 15.35 -18.00
C LYS A 391 -11.87 14.64 -17.77
N HIS A 392 -10.93 15.40 -17.20
CA HIS A 392 -9.94 14.94 -16.22
C HIS A 392 -8.71 14.13 -16.68
N LEU A 393 -7.85 14.73 -17.53
CA LEU A 393 -6.41 14.69 -17.24
C LEU A 393 -6.08 15.92 -16.38
N PRO A 394 -5.33 15.82 -15.27
CA PRO A 394 -4.74 17.01 -14.67
C PRO A 394 -3.88 17.70 -15.73
N PRO A 395 -4.11 19.00 -16.02
CA PRO A 395 -3.27 19.76 -16.92
C PRO A 395 -1.82 19.69 -16.41
N SER A 396 -0.90 19.33 -17.29
CA SER A 396 0.53 19.68 -17.22
C SER A 396 1.10 19.73 -15.80
N TRP A 397 1.37 18.57 -15.17
CA TRP A 397 2.29 18.55 -14.05
C TRP A 397 3.55 19.30 -14.50
N ASN A 398 3.94 20.32 -13.74
CA ASN A 398 5.21 20.98 -13.98
C ASN A 398 6.30 20.02 -13.53
N TRP A 399 6.74 19.15 -14.43
CA TRP A 399 7.71 18.09 -14.14
C TRP A 399 9.02 18.67 -13.60
N THR A 400 9.46 19.84 -14.08
CA THR A 400 10.59 20.55 -13.46
C THR A 400 10.33 20.84 -11.99
N ARG A 401 9.13 21.31 -11.62
CA ARG A 401 8.75 21.57 -10.23
C ARG A 401 8.72 20.28 -9.40
N ILE A 402 8.19 19.19 -9.95
CA ILE A 402 8.20 17.87 -9.30
C ILE A 402 9.63 17.39 -9.05
N GLY A 403 10.50 17.49 -10.05
CA GLY A 403 11.92 17.16 -9.91
C GLY A 403 12.61 18.00 -8.83
N ARG A 404 12.32 19.31 -8.74
CA ARG A 404 12.82 20.20 -7.67
C ARG A 404 12.32 19.80 -6.28
N ILE A 405 11.06 19.39 -6.16
CA ILE A 405 10.48 18.89 -4.91
C ILE A 405 11.25 17.64 -4.45
N TYR A 406 11.43 16.67 -5.34
CA TYR A 406 12.20 15.46 -5.01
C TYR A 406 13.66 15.77 -4.69
N GLN A 407 14.32 16.62 -5.48
CA GLN A 407 15.70 17.05 -5.21
C GLN A 407 15.84 17.63 -3.80
N SER A 408 14.93 18.52 -3.42
CA SER A 408 14.94 19.17 -2.10
C SER A 408 14.64 18.17 -0.97
N ALA A 409 13.65 17.30 -1.17
CA ALA A 409 13.26 16.29 -0.18
C ALA A 409 14.38 15.27 0.06
N VAL A 410 15.02 14.79 -1.01
CA VAL A 410 16.12 13.83 -0.94
C VAL A 410 17.38 14.47 -0.37
N ALA A 411 17.66 15.74 -0.67
CA ALA A 411 18.75 16.50 -0.05
C ALA A 411 18.55 16.62 1.47
N LEU A 412 17.34 17.00 1.90
CA LEU A 412 17.00 17.09 3.32
C LEU A 412 17.15 15.73 4.00
N TYR A 413 16.60 14.68 3.39
CA TYR A 413 16.73 13.32 3.91
C TYR A 413 18.20 12.90 4.06
N CYS A 414 19.04 13.16 3.04
CA CYS A 414 20.46 12.85 3.06
C CYS A 414 21.21 13.60 4.19
N VAL A 415 20.98 14.91 4.34
CA VAL A 415 21.63 15.74 5.36
C VAL A 415 21.18 15.34 6.77
N GLU A 416 19.89 15.12 7.00
CA GLU A 416 19.38 14.72 8.32
C GLU A 416 19.81 13.29 8.70
N SER A 417 20.02 12.44 7.69
CA SER A 417 20.47 11.05 7.89
C SER A 417 21.98 10.94 8.13
N LEU A 418 22.79 11.73 7.43
CA LEU A 418 24.25 11.57 7.36
C LEU A 418 25.03 12.77 7.93
N GLY A 419 24.35 13.85 8.33
CA GLY A 419 24.94 15.09 8.79
C GLY A 419 25.91 14.91 9.96
N PRO A 420 26.82 15.88 10.19
CA PRO A 420 27.96 15.70 11.07
C PRO A 420 27.52 15.41 12.51
N ARG A 421 27.89 14.24 13.01
CA ARG A 421 28.02 13.97 14.45
C ARG A 421 29.49 13.67 14.72
N PRO A 422 30.32 14.71 14.93
CA PRO A 422 30.58 15.19 16.30
C PRO A 422 30.63 16.73 16.43
N SER A 423 30.60 17.22 17.67
CA SER A 423 30.48 18.62 18.15
C SER A 423 31.52 19.64 17.65
N TRP A 424 32.46 19.27 16.79
CA TRP A 424 33.51 20.16 16.26
C TRP A 424 33.39 20.41 14.75
N ALA A 425 32.55 19.69 14.02
CA ALA A 425 32.34 19.93 12.60
C ALA A 425 31.34 21.08 12.40
N MET A 426 31.79 22.16 11.76
CA MET A 426 30.95 23.33 11.48
C MET A 426 29.67 22.94 10.72
N PRO A 427 28.53 23.60 11.00
CA PRO A 427 27.28 23.32 10.33
C PRO A 427 27.43 23.61 8.83
N ILE A 428 27.23 22.59 8.01
CA ILE A 428 27.12 22.75 6.56
C ILE A 428 25.95 23.69 6.29
N SER A 429 26.24 24.81 5.65
CA SER A 429 25.25 25.75 5.15
C SER A 429 24.47 25.09 4.01
N VAL A 430 23.34 24.48 4.32
CA VAL A 430 22.33 24.13 3.32
C VAL A 430 21.98 25.43 2.57
N PRO A 431 22.09 25.48 1.23
CA PRO A 431 21.79 26.69 0.48
C PRO A 431 20.39 27.23 0.87
N PRO A 432 20.24 28.54 1.12
CA PRO A 432 18.97 29.15 1.53
C PRO A 432 17.82 28.78 0.58
N THR A 433 18.14 28.56 -0.69
CA THR A 433 17.24 28.15 -1.77
C THR A 433 16.52 26.83 -1.50
N VAL A 434 17.19 25.83 -0.92
CA VAL A 434 16.57 24.51 -0.62
C VAL A 434 15.59 24.63 0.55
N ARG A 435 15.96 25.36 1.60
CA ARG A 435 15.07 25.63 2.76
C ARG A 435 13.90 26.53 2.38
N SER A 436 14.10 27.53 1.52
CA SER A 436 13.03 28.41 1.04
C SER A 436 12.09 27.70 0.06
N CYS A 437 12.60 26.83 -0.81
CA CYS A 437 11.77 26.05 -1.74
C CYS A 437 10.82 25.09 -1.01
N CYS A 438 11.26 24.43 0.07
CA CYS A 438 10.39 23.57 0.87
C CYS A 438 9.29 24.35 1.59
N ARG A 439 9.60 25.52 2.19
CA ARG A 439 8.59 26.38 2.84
C ARG A 439 7.59 26.95 1.85
N ASN A 440 8.07 27.44 0.70
CA ASN A 440 7.20 28.05 -0.31
C ASN A 440 6.36 27.00 -1.05
N SER A 441 6.88 25.79 -1.28
CA SER A 441 6.13 24.70 -1.91
C SER A 441 5.12 24.06 -0.95
N GLY A 442 5.46 23.91 0.35
CA GLY A 442 4.52 23.45 1.38
C GLY A 442 3.35 24.41 1.59
N ASN A 443 3.62 25.72 1.60
CA ASN A 443 2.57 26.74 1.70
C ASN A 443 1.73 26.84 0.41
N SER A 444 2.32 26.63 -0.77
CA SER A 444 1.60 26.60 -2.05
C SER A 444 0.72 25.36 -2.21
N LEU A 445 1.15 24.19 -1.72
CA LEU A 445 0.34 22.96 -1.67
C LEU A 445 -0.82 23.08 -0.67
N MET A 446 -0.60 23.70 0.48
CA MET A 446 -1.67 24.01 1.46
C MET A 446 -2.68 25.03 0.92
N ALA A 447 -2.23 26.05 0.18
CA ALA A 447 -3.11 27.07 -0.40
C ALA A 447 -3.94 26.58 -1.61
N HIS A 448 -3.44 25.59 -2.36
CA HIS A 448 -4.20 24.94 -3.43
C HIS A 448 -5.15 23.85 -2.92
N GLY A 449 -4.86 23.24 -1.76
CA GLY A 449 -5.78 22.32 -1.10
C GLY A 449 -7.05 23.00 -0.56
N THR A 450 -6.95 24.25 -0.11
CA THR A 450 -8.10 25.02 0.40
C THR A 450 -8.97 25.66 -0.69
N SER A 451 -8.50 25.72 -1.94
CA SER A 451 -9.29 26.25 -3.06
C SER A 451 -10.19 25.19 -3.71
N PHE A 452 -9.96 23.89 -3.46
CA PHE A 452 -10.83 22.80 -3.91
C PHE A 452 -12.00 22.51 -2.95
N GLU A 453 -12.03 23.09 -1.75
CA GLU A 453 -13.14 22.93 -0.79
C GLU A 453 -14.27 23.97 -0.98
N ASN A 454 -14.12 24.93 -1.89
CA ASN A 454 -15.11 25.99 -2.14
C ASN A 454 -15.49 26.15 -3.63
N SER A 455 -15.51 25.07 -4.42
CA SER A 455 -16.04 25.08 -5.79
C SER A 455 -16.93 23.89 -6.07
#